data_AF-A0A3B9J6J7-F1
#
_entry.id   AF-A0A3B9J6J7-F1
#
_cell.length_a   1.000
_cell.length_b   1.000
_cell.length_c   1.000
_cell.angle_alpha   90.00
_cell.angle_beta   90.00
_cell.angle_gamma   90.00
#
_symmetry.space_group_name_H-M   'P 1'
#
loop_
_entity.id
_entity.type
_entity.pdbx_description
1 polymer ?
#
loop_
_entity_poly.entity_id
_entity_poly.type
_entity_poly.pdbx_seq_one_letter_code
_entity_poly.pdbx_strand_id
1 'polypeptide(L)'
;MTRKLFLIPLLILALALSACGTDAPAPASPSNGADTTSEQAAPAVIVPSSEQYASPSLDTTYEGALPVRLQLTLGTLMLDGTPEAITPEQAQTLLPLWQALQALTASGTSATAETNAVLAQIESSLTAEQLNAIRAMQLTSPKMQEWATENGISLGSGGGAGTGAGQGGGMSPEARATRQAEEGKTPSETGASNGASAALTKTVIEYLASVQP
;
A
#
# COMPACT_ATOMS: atom_id res chain seq x y z
N MET A 1 37.03 2.55 24.03
CA MET A 1 37.05 3.72 24.94
C MET A 1 36.84 4.94 24.05
N THR A 2 35.85 5.82 24.19
CA THR A 2 35.06 6.25 25.36
C THR A 2 33.79 6.95 24.86
N ARG A 3 32.65 6.64 25.48
CA ARG A 3 31.32 7.22 25.27
C ARG A 3 31.33 8.68 25.79
N LYS A 4 30.88 9.66 25.00
CA LYS A 4 30.56 11.00 25.52
C LYS A 4 29.12 11.39 25.19
N LEU A 5 28.30 11.03 26.18
CA LEU A 5 26.99 11.56 26.50
C LEU A 5 27.15 13.04 26.94
N PHE A 6 26.48 13.97 26.27
CA PHE A 6 26.23 15.34 26.74
C PHE A 6 24.73 15.61 26.49
N LEU A 7 23.85 15.32 27.46
CA LEU A 7 23.38 16.20 28.54
C LEU A 7 22.88 17.57 28.06
N ILE A 8 21.55 17.61 27.94
CA ILE A 8 20.61 18.74 27.91
C ILE A 8 20.89 19.74 29.04
N PRO A 9 20.66 21.05 28.80
CA PRO A 9 20.05 21.89 29.82
C PRO A 9 18.75 22.52 29.32
N LEU A 10 17.68 22.13 30.01
CA LEU A 10 16.39 22.77 30.11
C LEU A 10 16.49 23.80 31.25
N LEU A 11 16.32 25.12 31.02
CA LEU A 11 15.73 26.05 32.01
C LEU A 11 15.44 27.47 31.48
N ILE A 12 14.13 27.76 31.28
CA ILE A 12 13.31 28.87 31.81
C ILE A 12 13.86 30.32 31.82
N LEU A 13 13.11 31.27 31.19
CA LEU A 13 12.69 32.59 31.74
C LEU A 13 11.70 33.28 30.75
N ALA A 14 10.38 33.27 30.90
CA ALA A 14 9.48 34.03 31.79
C ALA A 14 9.21 35.52 31.41
N LEU A 15 7.92 35.77 31.07
CA LEU A 15 7.05 36.95 31.29
C LEU A 15 7.25 38.28 30.54
N ALA A 16 6.18 38.73 29.85
CA ALA A 16 5.51 40.02 30.14
C ALA A 16 4.05 40.04 29.64
N LEU A 17 3.14 40.39 30.56
CA LEU A 17 1.71 40.70 30.44
C LEU A 17 1.49 42.12 29.89
N SER A 18 0.46 42.33 29.07
CA SER A 18 -0.36 43.57 28.93
C SER A 18 -1.36 43.41 27.77
N ALA A 19 -2.61 43.90 27.75
CA ALA A 19 -3.55 44.46 28.71
C ALA A 19 -4.89 44.73 27.95
N CYS A 20 -6.04 44.64 28.64
CA CYS A 20 -7.40 45.21 28.34
C CYS A 20 -8.08 44.94 26.97
N GLY A 21 -9.41 44.84 26.86
CA GLY A 21 -10.50 45.11 27.78
C GLY A 21 -11.87 44.92 27.09
N THR A 22 -12.87 44.61 27.93
CA THR A 22 -14.34 44.54 27.78
C THR A 22 -15.03 45.33 26.65
N ASP A 23 -15.98 44.68 25.96
CA ASP A 23 -17.40 45.10 25.92
C ASP A 23 -18.32 43.95 25.47
N ALA A 24 -19.51 43.87 26.07
CA ALA A 24 -20.55 42.90 25.76
C ALA A 24 -21.84 43.62 25.37
N PRO A 25 -22.58 43.11 24.37
CA PRO A 25 -24.04 43.21 24.40
C PRO A 25 -24.71 41.82 24.32
N ALA A 26 -25.81 41.68 25.06
CA ALA A 26 -26.69 40.52 25.10
C ALA A 26 -27.65 40.49 23.86
N PRO A 27 -28.55 39.49 23.74
CA PRO A 27 -28.64 38.61 22.57
C PRO A 27 -29.70 39.02 21.55
N ALA A 28 -29.45 38.73 20.26
CA ALA A 28 -30.47 38.70 19.23
C ALA A 28 -30.68 37.25 18.77
N SER A 29 -31.92 36.77 18.90
CA SER A 29 -32.40 35.48 18.37
C SER A 29 -32.18 35.38 16.85
N PRO A 30 -31.85 34.19 16.33
CA PRO A 30 -32.24 33.81 14.98
C PRO A 30 -33.41 32.82 15.04
N SER A 31 -34.57 33.28 14.56
CA SER A 31 -35.61 32.39 14.03
C SER A 31 -35.39 32.22 12.53
N ASN A 32 -35.67 31.01 12.08
CA ASN A 32 -35.88 30.54 10.71
C ASN A 32 -34.67 30.30 9.80
N GLY A 33 -34.51 29.01 9.49
CA GLY A 33 -34.77 28.57 8.12
C GLY A 33 -33.53 28.36 7.27
N ALA A 34 -32.66 27.42 7.66
CA ALA A 34 -31.73 26.80 6.72
C ALA A 34 -32.26 25.40 6.39
N ASP A 35 -32.94 25.36 5.26
CA ASP A 35 -33.04 24.26 4.31
C ASP A 35 -32.18 23.03 4.67
N THR A 36 -32.88 21.95 4.99
CA THR A 36 -32.32 20.60 4.99
C THR A 36 -32.19 20.17 3.52
N THR A 37 -31.09 20.56 2.89
CA THR A 37 -30.56 19.77 1.78
C THR A 37 -29.70 18.69 2.40
N SER A 38 -30.29 17.50 2.52
CA SER A 38 -29.58 16.25 2.74
C SER A 38 -28.68 15.99 1.54
N GLU A 39 -27.48 16.56 1.54
CA GLU A 39 -26.39 16.05 0.73
C GLU A 39 -25.91 14.78 1.43
N GLN A 40 -26.53 13.67 1.02
CA GLN A 40 -26.13 12.31 1.33
C GLN A 40 -24.66 12.17 0.95
N ALA A 41 -23.77 12.40 1.92
CA ALA A 41 -22.36 12.08 1.78
C ALA A 41 -22.27 10.59 1.42
N ALA A 42 -21.90 10.32 0.18
CA ALA A 42 -21.52 8.98 -0.24
C ALA A 42 -20.49 8.46 0.77
N PRO A 43 -20.59 7.18 1.21
CA PRO A 43 -19.59 6.62 2.10
C PRO A 43 -18.22 6.84 1.47
N ALA A 44 -17.30 7.43 2.24
CA ALA A 44 -15.91 7.54 1.83
C ALA A 44 -15.44 6.14 1.42
N VAL A 45 -15.14 5.97 0.14
CA VAL A 45 -14.52 4.74 -0.35
C VAL A 45 -13.23 4.62 0.43
N ILE A 46 -13.15 3.66 1.34
CA ILE A 46 -11.91 3.34 2.06
C ILE A 46 -10.99 2.71 1.02
N VAL A 47 -10.33 3.56 0.24
CA VAL A 47 -9.18 3.12 -0.57
C VAL A 47 -8.14 2.59 0.40
N PRO A 48 -7.70 1.32 0.27
CA PRO A 48 -6.70 0.76 1.15
C PRO A 48 -5.46 1.65 1.18
N SER A 49 -4.89 1.82 2.37
CA SER A 49 -3.77 2.72 2.66
C SER A 49 -2.58 2.58 1.72
N SER A 50 -2.37 1.40 1.10
CA SER A 50 -1.29 1.15 0.15
C SER A 50 -1.50 1.70 -1.26
N GLU A 51 -2.69 2.21 -1.58
CA GLU A 51 -3.01 2.86 -2.86
C GLU A 51 -2.87 4.40 -2.79
N GLN A 52 -2.54 4.95 -1.63
CA GLN A 52 -2.43 6.39 -1.42
C GLN A 52 -1.03 6.95 -1.61
N TYR A 53 -0.04 6.11 -1.89
CA TYR A 53 1.31 6.58 -2.18
C TYR A 53 1.36 7.20 -3.58
N ALA A 54 1.62 8.51 -3.64
CA ALA A 54 1.88 9.23 -4.87
C ALA A 54 3.39 9.21 -5.17
N SER A 55 3.76 8.64 -6.31
CA SER A 55 5.14 8.59 -6.77
C SER A 55 5.53 9.86 -7.53
N PRO A 56 6.71 10.43 -7.31
CA PRO A 56 7.26 11.48 -8.19
C PRO A 56 7.73 10.93 -9.54
N SER A 57 7.99 9.62 -9.64
CA SER A 57 8.59 9.01 -10.83
C SER A 57 7.58 8.21 -11.65
N LEU A 58 6.57 7.60 -11.04
CA LEU A 58 5.63 6.71 -11.75
C LEU A 58 4.31 7.42 -12.05
N ASP A 59 3.82 7.23 -13.27
CA ASP A 59 2.58 7.81 -13.75
C ASP A 59 1.41 6.86 -13.51
N THR A 60 0.25 7.40 -13.13
CA THR A 60 -1.02 6.66 -12.94
C THR A 60 -2.17 7.27 -13.74
N THR A 61 -1.88 8.24 -14.61
CA THR A 61 -2.90 9.01 -15.35
C THR A 61 -3.34 8.36 -16.66
N TYR A 62 -2.65 7.30 -17.11
CA TYR A 62 -3.04 6.54 -18.30
C TYR A 62 -4.13 5.51 -17.99
N GLU A 63 -4.87 5.11 -19.04
CA GLU A 63 -6.01 4.21 -18.91
C GLU A 63 -5.59 2.84 -18.35
N GLY A 64 -6.27 2.40 -17.29
CA GLY A 64 -6.01 1.11 -16.66
C GLY A 64 -4.67 1.01 -15.93
N ALA A 65 -4.01 2.14 -15.63
CA ALA A 65 -2.77 2.16 -14.89
C ALA A 65 -2.90 1.42 -13.55
N LEU A 66 -1.94 0.55 -13.26
CA LEU A 66 -1.84 -0.06 -11.94
C LEU A 66 -1.53 1.01 -10.89
N PRO A 67 -1.97 0.85 -9.63
CA PRO A 67 -1.52 1.71 -8.55
C PRO A 67 0.01 1.60 -8.39
N VAL A 68 0.65 2.66 -7.91
CA VAL A 68 2.13 2.79 -7.82
C VAL A 68 2.79 1.56 -7.17
N ARG A 69 2.23 1.04 -6.07
CA ARG A 69 2.76 -0.15 -5.41
C ARG A 69 2.83 -1.35 -6.36
N LEU A 70 1.77 -1.57 -7.15
CA LEU A 70 1.74 -2.67 -8.11
C LEU A 70 2.68 -2.43 -9.28
N GLN A 71 2.83 -1.17 -9.73
CA GLN A 71 3.84 -0.81 -10.73
C GLN A 71 5.27 -1.08 -10.23
N LEU A 72 5.60 -0.73 -8.98
CA LEU A 72 6.90 -1.03 -8.39
C LEU A 72 7.13 -2.54 -8.28
N THR A 73 6.12 -3.32 -7.84
CA THR A 73 6.28 -4.78 -7.73
C THR A 73 6.49 -5.45 -9.08
N LEU A 74 5.56 -5.25 -10.02
CA LEU A 74 5.59 -5.89 -11.32
C LEU A 74 6.73 -5.35 -12.18
N GLY A 75 6.96 -4.05 -12.14
CA GLY A 75 8.07 -3.40 -12.83
C GLY A 75 9.42 -3.97 -12.38
N THR A 76 9.65 -4.11 -11.07
CA THR A 76 10.90 -4.73 -10.55
C THR A 76 11.13 -6.13 -11.10
N LEU A 77 10.06 -6.94 -11.21
CA LEU A 77 10.13 -8.28 -11.78
C LEU A 77 10.39 -8.26 -13.29
N MET A 78 9.77 -7.32 -14.01
CA MET A 78 9.91 -7.18 -15.46
C MET A 78 11.23 -6.53 -15.89
N LEU A 79 12.03 -5.99 -14.95
CA LEU A 79 13.40 -5.57 -15.23
C LEU A 79 14.35 -6.77 -15.38
N ASP A 80 13.98 -7.95 -14.90
CA ASP A 80 14.78 -9.15 -15.08
C ASP A 80 14.98 -9.48 -16.57
N GLY A 81 16.19 -9.91 -16.93
CA GLY A 81 16.59 -10.14 -18.32
C GLY A 81 16.76 -8.87 -19.18
N THR A 82 16.60 -7.67 -18.61
CA THR A 82 16.87 -6.40 -19.30
C THR A 82 18.22 -5.81 -18.88
N PRO A 83 18.76 -4.78 -19.58
CA PRO A 83 19.95 -4.05 -19.14
C PRO A 83 19.77 -3.37 -17.77
N GLU A 84 18.53 -3.13 -17.36
CA GLU A 84 18.16 -2.45 -16.12
C GLU A 84 17.80 -3.43 -14.98
N ALA A 85 18.19 -4.71 -15.12
CA ALA A 85 17.97 -5.73 -14.10
C ALA A 85 18.55 -5.30 -12.73
N ILE A 86 17.94 -5.80 -11.65
CA ILE A 86 18.39 -5.50 -10.29
C ILE A 86 19.77 -6.13 -10.08
N THR A 87 20.75 -5.34 -9.61
CA THR A 87 22.07 -5.87 -9.31
C THR A 87 22.10 -6.60 -7.95
N PRO A 88 23.08 -7.48 -7.71
CA PRO A 88 23.27 -8.12 -6.39
C PRO A 88 23.38 -7.12 -5.24
N GLU A 89 24.05 -5.99 -5.46
CA GLU A 89 24.21 -4.93 -4.46
C GLU A 89 22.88 -4.21 -4.18
N GLN A 90 22.09 -3.94 -5.22
CA GLN A 90 20.75 -3.38 -5.05
C GLN A 90 19.83 -4.36 -4.32
N ALA A 91 19.90 -5.65 -4.62
CA ALA A 91 19.10 -6.68 -3.97
C ALA A 91 19.35 -6.74 -2.46
N GLN A 92 20.57 -6.52 -1.98
CA GLN A 92 20.89 -6.41 -0.55
C GLN A 92 20.17 -5.24 0.14
N THR A 93 19.90 -4.16 -0.59
CA THR A 93 19.17 -2.99 -0.08
C THR A 93 17.66 -3.19 -0.18
N LEU A 94 17.17 -3.70 -1.31
CA LEU A 94 15.75 -3.80 -1.61
C LEU A 94 15.05 -4.92 -0.83
N LEU A 95 15.70 -6.07 -0.66
CA LEU A 95 15.11 -7.25 -0.02
C LEU A 95 14.51 -6.95 1.37
N PRO A 96 15.23 -6.34 2.33
CA PRO A 96 14.66 -6.01 3.63
C PRO A 96 13.51 -4.99 3.55
N LEU A 97 13.49 -4.10 2.57
CA LEU A 97 12.41 -3.12 2.38
C LEU A 97 11.13 -3.79 1.88
N TRP A 98 11.23 -4.72 0.94
CA TRP A 98 10.09 -5.49 0.46
C TRP A 98 9.54 -6.43 1.54
N GLN A 99 10.40 -7.02 2.36
CA GLN A 99 9.98 -7.79 3.54
C GLN A 99 9.25 -6.92 4.56
N ALA A 100 9.74 -5.70 4.82
CA ALA A 100 9.04 -4.75 5.68
C ALA A 100 7.66 -4.39 5.12
N LEU A 101 7.57 -4.08 3.81
CA LEU A 101 6.29 -3.80 3.16
C LEU A 101 5.30 -4.97 3.28
N GLN A 102 5.78 -6.21 3.10
CA GLN A 102 4.97 -7.41 3.30
C GLN A 102 4.44 -7.51 4.73
N ALA A 103 5.30 -7.33 5.74
CA ALA A 103 4.93 -7.42 7.14
C ALA A 103 3.90 -6.34 7.55
N LEU A 104 4.13 -5.10 7.14
CA LEU A 104 3.22 -3.97 7.40
C LEU A 104 1.84 -4.26 6.79
N THR A 105 1.79 -4.75 5.56
CA THR A 105 0.53 -4.96 4.83
C THR A 105 -0.20 -6.24 5.25
N ALA A 106 0.49 -7.25 5.77
CA ALA A 106 -0.12 -8.44 6.36
C ALA A 106 -0.80 -8.18 7.72
N SER A 107 -0.31 -7.20 8.49
CA SER A 107 -0.83 -6.91 9.83
C SER A 107 -2.22 -6.26 9.82
N GLY A 108 -2.62 -5.63 8.71
CA GLY A 108 -3.90 -4.91 8.58
C GLY A 108 -4.06 -3.67 9.47
N THR A 109 -3.11 -3.43 10.39
CA THR A 109 -3.14 -2.34 11.38
C THR A 109 -2.01 -1.33 11.18
N SER A 110 -1.19 -1.49 10.14
CA SER A 110 -0.08 -0.57 9.89
C SER A 110 -0.56 0.84 9.61
N ALA A 111 0.20 1.83 10.09
CA ALA A 111 -0.09 3.21 9.75
C ALA A 111 0.18 3.43 8.25
N THR A 112 -0.73 4.15 7.58
CA THR A 112 -0.56 4.57 6.17
C THR A 112 0.77 5.26 5.94
N ALA A 113 1.21 6.10 6.88
CA ALA A 113 2.48 6.80 6.82
C ALA A 113 3.70 5.86 6.77
N GLU A 114 3.68 4.75 7.51
CA GLU A 114 4.78 3.77 7.50
C GLU A 114 4.82 3.02 6.16
N THR A 115 3.67 2.62 5.64
CA THR A 115 3.58 1.96 4.33
C THR A 115 4.11 2.87 3.22
N ASN A 116 3.71 4.14 3.23
CA ASN A 116 4.16 5.13 2.25
C ASN A 116 5.66 5.43 2.37
N ALA A 117 6.19 5.47 3.60
CA ALA A 117 7.63 5.68 3.82
C ALA A 117 8.46 4.53 3.24
N VAL A 118 8.02 3.27 3.44
CA VAL A 118 8.69 2.10 2.87
C VAL A 118 8.60 2.10 1.34
N LEU A 119 7.43 2.42 0.77
CA LEU A 119 7.29 2.55 -0.70
C LEU A 119 8.20 3.62 -1.28
N ALA A 120 8.31 4.78 -0.63
CA ALA A 120 9.23 5.84 -1.04
C ALA A 120 10.69 5.39 -0.97
N GLN A 121 11.06 4.62 0.07
CA GLN A 121 12.42 4.10 0.19
C GLN A 121 12.74 3.05 -0.88
N ILE A 122 11.79 2.17 -1.20
CA ILE A 122 11.89 1.22 -2.31
C ILE A 122 12.12 1.97 -3.62
N GLU A 123 11.29 2.97 -3.92
CA GLU A 123 11.43 3.78 -5.14
C GLU A 123 12.81 4.46 -5.20
N SER A 124 13.28 5.06 -4.09
CA SER A 124 14.58 5.74 -4.03
C SER A 124 15.79 4.81 -4.15
N SER A 125 15.60 3.50 -3.97
CA SER A 125 16.66 2.50 -4.08
C SER A 125 16.83 1.99 -5.52
N LEU A 126 15.88 2.32 -6.40
CA LEU A 126 15.97 2.07 -7.84
C LEU A 126 16.71 3.23 -8.53
N THR A 127 17.41 2.92 -9.62
CA THR A 127 18.08 3.95 -10.43
C THR A 127 17.06 4.75 -11.26
N ALA A 128 17.47 5.91 -11.75
CA ALA A 128 16.63 6.72 -12.64
C ALA A 128 16.30 5.95 -13.93
N GLU A 129 17.26 5.20 -14.46
CA GLU A 129 17.10 4.34 -15.64
C GLU A 129 16.10 3.21 -15.39
N GLN A 130 16.15 2.55 -14.24
CA GLN A 130 15.17 1.54 -13.82
C GLN A 130 13.76 2.12 -13.69
N LEU A 131 13.61 3.28 -13.04
CA LEU A 131 12.31 3.96 -12.90
C LEU A 131 11.77 4.42 -14.25
N ASN A 132 12.64 4.89 -15.15
CA ASN A 132 12.26 5.25 -16.52
C ASN A 132 11.79 4.01 -17.31
N ALA A 133 12.49 2.89 -17.18
CA ALA A 133 12.09 1.63 -17.81
C ALA A 133 10.72 1.17 -17.29
N ILE A 134 10.49 1.16 -15.97
CA ILE A 134 9.19 0.81 -15.37
C ILE A 134 8.09 1.74 -15.87
N ARG A 135 8.33 3.07 -15.93
CA ARG A 135 7.36 4.02 -16.48
C ARG A 135 7.02 3.71 -17.94
N ALA A 136 8.03 3.40 -18.75
CA ALA A 136 7.85 3.09 -20.17
C ALA A 136 7.06 1.79 -20.40
N MET A 137 7.04 0.88 -19.42
CA MET A 137 6.23 -0.34 -19.50
C MET A 137 4.73 -0.07 -19.50
N GLN A 138 4.26 1.08 -19.00
CA GLN A 138 2.83 1.43 -18.87
C GLN A 138 2.01 0.24 -18.34
N LEU A 139 2.29 -0.16 -17.10
CA LEU A 139 1.76 -1.37 -16.50
C LEU A 139 0.27 -1.24 -16.19
N THR A 140 -0.51 -2.18 -16.72
CA THR A 140 -1.96 -2.22 -16.58
C THR A 140 -2.44 -3.56 -16.01
N SER A 141 -3.70 -3.64 -15.57
CA SER A 141 -4.29 -4.90 -15.09
C SER A 141 -4.19 -6.05 -16.10
N PRO A 142 -4.44 -5.85 -17.42
CA PRO A 142 -4.19 -6.89 -18.43
C PRO A 142 -2.73 -7.37 -18.48
N LYS A 143 -1.75 -6.45 -18.46
CA LYS A 143 -0.32 -6.81 -18.46
C LYS A 143 0.09 -7.60 -17.23
N MET A 144 -0.45 -7.23 -16.06
CA MET A 144 -0.22 -7.99 -14.83
C MET A 144 -0.76 -9.41 -14.93
N GLN A 145 -1.96 -9.59 -15.50
CA GLN A 145 -2.57 -10.91 -15.69
C GLN A 145 -1.80 -11.76 -16.72
N GLU A 146 -1.35 -11.15 -17.81
CA GLU A 146 -0.50 -11.77 -18.84
C GLU A 146 0.81 -12.27 -18.21
N TRP A 147 1.55 -11.37 -17.56
CA TRP A 147 2.80 -11.71 -16.87
C TRP A 147 2.59 -12.83 -15.84
N ALA A 148 1.52 -12.78 -15.06
CA ALA A 148 1.24 -13.81 -14.06
C ALA A 148 0.96 -15.17 -14.70
N THR A 149 0.26 -15.20 -15.84
CA THR A 149 0.00 -16.43 -16.59
C THR A 149 1.29 -17.02 -17.15
N GLU A 150 2.15 -16.19 -17.74
CA GLU A 150 3.45 -16.60 -18.30
C GLU A 150 4.39 -17.16 -17.24
N ASN A 151 4.34 -16.59 -16.03
CA ASN A 151 5.21 -16.97 -14.92
C ASN A 151 4.57 -18.02 -13.97
N GLY A 152 3.39 -18.56 -14.33
CA GLY A 152 2.69 -19.56 -13.52
C GLY A 152 2.23 -19.04 -12.14
N ILE A 153 2.12 -17.73 -11.98
CA ILE A 153 1.68 -17.08 -10.74
C ILE A 153 0.16 -17.02 -10.72
N SER A 154 -0.45 -17.66 -9.73
CA SER A 154 -1.88 -17.53 -9.48
C SER A 154 -2.15 -16.24 -8.70
N LEU A 155 -2.42 -15.13 -9.40
CA LEU A 155 -3.02 -13.95 -8.80
C LEU A 155 -4.42 -14.35 -8.36
N GLY A 156 -4.65 -14.45 -7.05
CA GLY A 156 -5.92 -14.94 -6.50
C GLY A 156 -7.10 -14.13 -7.01
N SER A 157 -7.74 -14.57 -8.09
CA SER A 157 -9.02 -14.02 -8.51
C SER A 157 -10.02 -14.36 -7.42
N GLY A 158 -10.75 -13.37 -6.90
CA GLY A 158 -11.72 -13.51 -5.81
C GLY A 158 -12.96 -14.35 -6.14
N GLY A 159 -12.80 -15.51 -6.77
CA GLY A 159 -13.78 -16.58 -6.77
C GLY A 159 -13.22 -17.72 -5.92
N GLY A 160 -13.90 -18.07 -4.83
CA GLY A 160 -13.47 -19.08 -3.88
C GLY A 160 -12.97 -20.37 -4.53
N ALA A 161 -11.66 -20.47 -4.70
CA ALA A 161 -10.92 -21.66 -5.06
C ALA A 161 -9.51 -21.46 -4.53
N GLY A 162 -9.35 -21.69 -3.22
CA GLY A 162 -8.03 -21.86 -2.65
C GLY A 162 -7.33 -22.97 -3.42
N THR A 163 -6.29 -22.64 -4.17
CA THR A 163 -5.22 -23.54 -4.58
C THR A 163 -4.39 -23.88 -3.34
N GLY A 164 -5.05 -24.55 -2.39
CA GLY A 164 -4.40 -25.37 -1.38
C GLY A 164 -4.46 -26.80 -1.88
N ALA A 165 -3.32 -27.38 -2.21
CA ALA A 165 -3.18 -28.81 -2.35
C ALA A 165 -3.57 -29.47 -1.01
N GLY A 166 -4.83 -29.89 -0.90
CA GLY A 166 -5.40 -30.38 0.36
C GLY A 166 -6.85 -30.83 0.18
N GLN A 167 -7.03 -32.03 -0.38
CA GLN A 167 -8.12 -32.97 -0.10
C GLN A 167 -9.47 -32.34 0.36
N GLY A 168 -10.27 -31.83 -0.58
CA GLY A 168 -11.53 -31.17 -0.22
C GLY A 168 -12.56 -31.00 -1.32
N GLY A 169 -12.53 -31.81 -2.38
CA GLY A 169 -13.39 -31.71 -3.56
C GLY A 169 -14.87 -32.11 -3.38
N GLY A 170 -15.46 -31.98 -2.17
CA GLY A 170 -16.78 -32.55 -1.86
C GLY A 170 -17.82 -31.62 -1.25
N MET A 171 -17.55 -30.32 -1.03
CA MET A 171 -18.53 -29.44 -0.37
C MET A 171 -19.52 -28.85 -1.39
N SER A 172 -20.83 -28.87 -1.10
CA SER A 172 -21.84 -28.16 -1.92
C SER A 172 -21.69 -26.64 -1.80
N PRO A 173 -22.24 -25.85 -2.73
CA PRO A 173 -22.24 -24.38 -2.66
C PRO A 173 -22.80 -23.85 -1.33
N GLU A 174 -23.88 -24.45 -0.82
CA GLU A 174 -24.53 -24.07 0.43
C GLU A 174 -23.63 -24.31 1.64
N ALA A 175 -22.90 -25.44 1.65
CA ALA A 175 -21.98 -25.78 2.72
C ALA A 175 -20.73 -24.87 2.74
N ARG A 176 -20.34 -24.28 1.60
CA ARG A 176 -19.34 -23.22 1.57
C ARG A 176 -19.89 -21.91 2.11
N ALA A 177 -21.13 -21.56 1.76
CA ALA A 177 -21.79 -20.34 2.22
C ALA A 177 -22.02 -20.34 3.75
N THR A 178 -22.46 -21.47 4.32
CA THR A 178 -22.60 -21.63 5.77
C THR A 178 -21.27 -21.48 6.49
N ARG A 179 -20.20 -22.11 5.99
CA ARG A 179 -18.86 -21.97 6.59
C ARG A 179 -18.35 -20.53 6.51
N GLN A 180 -18.59 -19.83 5.41
CA GLN A 180 -18.21 -18.42 5.27
C GLN A 180 -19.00 -17.51 6.22
N ALA A 181 -20.27 -17.82 6.48
CA ALA A 181 -21.10 -17.12 7.47
C ALA A 181 -20.66 -17.42 8.91
N GLU A 182 -20.28 -18.66 9.22
CA GLU A 182 -19.77 -19.09 10.53
C GLU A 182 -18.39 -18.51 10.84
N GLU A 183 -17.52 -18.39 9.83
CA GLU A 183 -16.19 -17.77 9.94
C GLU A 183 -16.24 -16.23 9.92
N GLY A 184 -17.43 -15.62 9.84
CA GLY A 184 -17.62 -14.17 9.82
C GLY A 184 -16.93 -13.45 8.66
N LYS A 185 -16.60 -14.19 7.60
CA LYS A 185 -15.74 -13.72 6.50
C LYS A 185 -16.62 -13.50 5.28
N THR A 186 -17.24 -12.34 5.21
CA THR A 186 -17.85 -11.89 3.96
C THR A 186 -16.77 -11.83 2.88
N PRO A 187 -17.07 -12.23 1.63
CA PRO A 187 -16.17 -11.98 0.51
C PRO A 187 -16.18 -10.47 0.26
N SER A 188 -15.35 -9.71 0.96
CA SER A 188 -15.00 -8.37 0.49
C SER A 188 -14.23 -8.54 -0.80
N GLU A 189 -14.69 -7.93 -1.89
CA GLU A 189 -13.93 -7.75 -3.14
C GLU A 189 -12.52 -7.19 -2.88
N THR A 190 -12.34 -6.49 -1.76
CA THR A 190 -11.07 -6.01 -1.20
C THR A 190 -10.07 -7.13 -0.86
N GLY A 191 -10.50 -8.38 -0.63
CA GLY A 191 -9.61 -9.50 -0.30
C GLY A 191 -8.86 -10.07 -1.52
N ALA A 192 -9.45 -9.95 -2.71
CA ALA A 192 -8.88 -10.49 -3.94
C ALA A 192 -7.70 -9.66 -4.46
N SER A 193 -7.83 -8.33 -4.45
CA SER A 193 -6.75 -7.40 -4.82
C SER A 193 -5.57 -7.46 -3.84
N ASN A 194 -5.86 -7.64 -2.55
CA ASN A 194 -4.83 -7.88 -1.53
C ASN A 194 -4.10 -9.22 -1.74
N GLY A 195 -4.81 -10.26 -2.18
CA GLY A 195 -4.20 -11.57 -2.50
C GLY A 195 -3.19 -11.49 -3.65
N ALA A 196 -3.56 -10.82 -4.75
CA ALA A 196 -2.67 -10.59 -5.88
C ALA A 196 -1.44 -9.73 -5.49
N SER A 197 -1.67 -8.64 -4.75
CA SER A 197 -0.60 -7.75 -4.29
C SER A 197 0.38 -8.45 -3.34
N ALA A 198 -0.13 -9.31 -2.45
CA ALA A 198 0.69 -10.10 -1.54
C ALA A 198 1.50 -11.17 -2.28
N ALA A 199 0.89 -11.84 -3.27
CA ALA A 199 1.58 -12.82 -4.12
C ALA A 199 2.74 -12.16 -4.89
N LEU A 200 2.49 -11.03 -5.56
CA LEU A 200 3.53 -10.29 -6.27
C LEU A 200 4.64 -9.78 -5.35
N THR A 201 4.27 -9.25 -4.17
CA THR A 201 5.26 -8.83 -3.16
C THR A 201 6.15 -10.01 -2.75
N LYS A 202 5.56 -11.21 -2.55
CA LYS A 202 6.32 -12.42 -2.27
C LYS A 202 7.25 -12.80 -3.42
N THR A 203 6.78 -12.74 -4.67
CA THR A 203 7.60 -13.05 -5.85
C THR A 203 8.78 -12.09 -6.00
N VAL A 204 8.59 -10.79 -5.70
CA VAL A 204 9.71 -9.83 -5.64
C VAL A 204 10.74 -10.25 -4.60
N ILE A 205 10.32 -10.65 -3.40
CA ILE A 205 11.24 -11.11 -2.34
C ILE A 205 12.02 -12.35 -2.80
N GLU A 206 11.35 -13.31 -3.44
CA GLU A 206 11.99 -14.53 -3.98
C GLU A 206 13.01 -14.20 -5.09
N TYR A 207 12.66 -13.30 -6.01
CA TYR A 207 13.56 -12.81 -7.04
C TYR A 207 14.77 -12.08 -6.45
N LEU A 208 14.58 -11.16 -5.51
CA LEU A 208 15.70 -10.45 -4.88
C LEU A 208 16.61 -11.41 -4.10
N ALA A 209 16.05 -12.45 -3.49
CA ALA A 209 16.84 -13.47 -2.81
C ALA A 209 17.67 -14.33 -3.80
N SER A 210 17.17 -14.58 -5.02
CA SER A 210 17.91 -15.34 -6.03
C SER A 210 19.02 -14.53 -6.72
N VAL A 211 18.92 -13.19 -6.70
CA VAL A 211 19.94 -12.26 -7.24
C VAL A 211 21.10 -12.05 -6.27
N GLN A 212 20.94 -12.37 -4.98
CA GLN A 212 22.02 -12.28 -3.99
C GLN A 212 23.09 -13.38 -4.19
N PRO A 213 24.37 -13.08 -3.90
CA PRO A 213 25.48 -14.01 -4.03
C PRO A 213 25.51 -15.11 -2.97
#